data_AF-Q4RDT4-F1
#
_entry.id   AF-Q4RDT4-F1
#
_cell.length_a   1.000
_cell.length_b   1.000
_cell.length_c   1.000
_cell.angle_alpha   90.00
_cell.angle_beta   90.00
_cell.angle_gamma   90.00
#
_symmetry.space_group_name_H-M   'P 1'
#
loop_
_entity.id
_entity.type
_entity.pdbx_description
1 polymer ?
#
loop_
_entity_poly.entity_id
_entity_poly.type
_entity_poly.pdbx_seq_one_letter_code
_entity_poly.pdbx_strand_id
1 'polypeptide(L)'
;FNFRLSKARADVDTIISQIVGDDMGPLFEHDQLSNVMKDGSIFEGFREAPIHFLPTYKFDIGCDIYDSTSKQRTPSYTDRILFKSRYAEDIKVVKYTSCSNIKTSDHRPVIGVFQVKIKPGRDDIPLCAGKFDRGLYLEGIRRRITRELKMRTVPETRT
;
A
#
# COMPACT_ATOMS: atom_id res chain seq x y z
N PHE A 1 -8.81 2.94 -4.73
CA PHE A 1 -10.06 3.73 -4.85
C PHE A 1 -10.02 4.79 -5.96
N ASN A 2 -8.84 5.09 -6.53
CA ASN A 2 -8.71 5.98 -7.71
C ASN A 2 -9.08 7.46 -7.50
N PHE A 3 -9.32 7.88 -6.25
CA PHE A 3 -9.36 9.30 -5.87
C PHE A 3 -8.03 9.98 -6.18
N ARG A 4 -8.10 11.28 -6.52
CA ARG A 4 -6.98 12.08 -7.00
C ARG A 4 -6.71 13.27 -6.09
N LEU A 5 -5.55 13.88 -6.26
CA LEU A 5 -5.33 15.24 -5.80
C LEU A 5 -6.05 16.21 -6.74
N SER A 6 -6.80 17.15 -6.16
CA SER A 6 -7.66 18.09 -6.89
C SER A 6 -6.94 19.29 -7.52
N LYS A 7 -5.61 19.40 -7.33
CA LYS A 7 -4.77 20.46 -7.90
C LYS A 7 -4.21 20.11 -9.29
N ALA A 8 -3.78 21.14 -10.01
CA ALA A 8 -3.09 20.96 -11.28
C ALA A 8 -1.72 20.28 -11.07
N ARG A 9 -1.22 19.61 -12.12
CA ARG A 9 0.05 18.88 -12.09
C ARG A 9 1.22 19.72 -11.56
N ALA A 10 1.39 20.94 -12.09
CA ALA A 10 2.49 21.82 -11.71
C ALA A 10 2.45 22.23 -10.22
N ASP A 11 1.25 22.47 -9.68
CA ASP A 11 1.10 22.82 -8.26
C ASP A 11 1.43 21.63 -7.36
N VAL A 12 0.98 20.42 -7.74
CA VAL A 12 1.30 19.20 -6.99
C VAL A 12 2.80 18.91 -7.02
N ASP A 13 3.45 19.06 -8.17
CA ASP A 13 4.90 18.90 -8.29
C ASP A 13 5.65 19.93 -7.42
N THR A 14 5.16 21.17 -7.38
CA THR A 14 5.70 22.22 -6.51
C THR A 14 5.59 21.83 -5.03
N ILE A 15 4.40 21.37 -4.60
CA ILE A 15 4.19 20.91 -3.22
C ILE A 15 5.15 19.76 -2.91
N ILE A 16 5.24 18.73 -3.77
CA ILE A 16 6.14 17.58 -3.58
C ILE A 16 7.60 18.03 -3.43
N SER A 17 8.03 19.02 -4.22
CA SER A 17 9.41 19.54 -4.15
C SER A 17 9.73 20.30 -2.86
N GLN A 18 8.70 20.79 -2.17
CA GLN A 18 8.81 21.56 -0.93
C GLN A 18 8.61 20.71 0.33
N ILE A 19 8.20 19.44 0.20
CA ILE A 19 8.03 18.54 1.34
C ILE A 19 9.40 18.31 1.99
N VAL A 20 9.46 18.63 3.29
CA VAL A 20 10.63 18.35 4.14
C VAL A 20 10.25 17.27 5.13
N GLY A 21 10.98 16.16 5.11
CA GLY A 21 10.68 14.99 5.95
C GLY A 21 9.40 14.28 5.52
N ASP A 22 8.57 13.91 6.50
CA ASP A 22 7.41 13.02 6.32
C ASP A 22 6.06 13.75 6.43
N ASP A 23 6.06 15.10 6.32
CA ASP A 23 4.85 15.91 6.37
C ASP A 23 4.16 15.97 5.00
N MET A 24 3.14 15.15 4.84
CA MET A 24 2.30 15.11 3.64
C MET A 24 1.08 16.03 3.75
N GLY A 25 0.93 16.78 4.85
CA GLY A 25 -0.22 17.63 5.15
C GLY A 25 -0.67 18.52 3.98
N PRO A 26 0.26 19.27 3.33
CA PRO A 26 -0.08 20.12 2.19
C PRO A 26 -0.70 19.38 0.99
N LEU A 27 -0.38 18.10 0.79
CA LEU A 27 -1.02 17.29 -0.26
C LEU A 27 -2.43 16.87 0.16
N PHE A 28 -2.63 16.54 1.43
CA PHE A 28 -3.90 16.04 1.96
C PHE A 28 -5.01 17.08 2.02
N GLU A 29 -4.68 18.38 2.02
CA GLU A 29 -5.66 19.46 1.80
C GLU A 29 -6.41 19.31 0.46
N HIS A 30 -5.78 18.64 -0.50
CA HIS A 30 -6.30 18.47 -1.86
C HIS A 30 -6.68 17.03 -2.20
N ASP A 31 -6.53 16.10 -1.26
CA ASP A 31 -6.86 14.68 -1.47
C ASP A 31 -8.37 14.46 -1.43
N GLN A 32 -8.93 14.05 -2.58
CA GLN A 32 -10.37 13.88 -2.73
C GLN A 32 -10.94 12.86 -1.73
N LEU A 33 -10.26 11.73 -1.48
CA LEU A 33 -10.75 10.69 -0.57
C LEU A 33 -10.84 11.22 0.86
N SER A 34 -9.79 11.89 1.34
CA SER A 34 -9.74 12.46 2.68
C SER A 34 -10.87 13.46 2.89
N ASN A 35 -11.12 14.32 1.91
CA ASN A 35 -12.18 15.32 1.97
C ASN A 35 -13.58 14.67 2.04
N VAL A 36 -13.90 13.74 1.13
CA VAL A 36 -15.24 13.10 1.13
C VAL A 36 -15.47 12.16 2.33
N MET A 37 -14.41 11.60 2.92
CA MET A 37 -14.50 10.85 4.18
C MET A 37 -14.74 11.79 5.37
N LYS A 38 -14.07 12.96 5.39
CA LYS A 38 -14.25 13.98 6.44
C LYS A 38 -15.66 14.58 6.41
N ASP A 39 -16.22 14.76 5.23
CA ASP A 39 -17.60 15.20 5.01
C ASP A 39 -18.64 14.11 5.33
N GLY A 40 -18.21 12.88 5.61
CA GLY A 40 -19.10 11.75 5.91
C GLY A 40 -19.91 11.24 4.71
N SER A 41 -19.56 11.66 3.48
CA SER A 41 -20.32 11.31 2.27
C SER A 41 -20.12 9.86 1.83
N ILE A 42 -18.96 9.27 2.15
CA ILE A 42 -18.63 7.87 1.84
C ILE A 42 -17.81 7.23 2.96
N PHE A 43 -17.74 5.90 2.95
CA PHE A 43 -16.96 5.10 3.89
C PHE A 43 -17.28 5.40 5.37
N GLU A 44 -18.56 5.58 5.70
CA GLU A 44 -19.00 5.89 7.06
C GLU A 44 -18.48 4.87 8.09
N GLY A 45 -17.82 5.39 9.13
CA GLY A 45 -17.22 4.61 10.20
C GLY A 45 -15.92 3.88 9.83
N PHE A 46 -15.42 4.00 8.60
CA PHE A 46 -14.06 3.60 8.27
C PHE A 46 -13.06 4.67 8.71
N ARG A 47 -11.83 4.21 8.97
CA ARG A 47 -10.67 5.03 9.29
C ARG A 47 -9.55 4.72 8.30
N GLU A 48 -8.67 5.68 8.11
CA GLU A 48 -7.39 5.51 7.43
C GLU A 48 -6.26 5.86 8.39
N ALA A 49 -5.12 5.19 8.26
CA ALA A 49 -3.94 5.55 9.02
C ALA A 49 -3.29 6.81 8.41
N PRO A 50 -2.57 7.63 9.21
CA PRO A 50 -1.79 8.74 8.68
C PRO A 50 -0.82 8.28 7.59
N ILE A 51 -0.77 9.03 6.48
CA ILE A 51 0.09 8.74 5.34
C ILE A 51 1.34 9.61 5.44
N HIS A 52 2.49 8.94 5.44
CA HIS A 52 3.83 9.55 5.51
C HIS A 52 4.68 9.23 4.28
N PHE A 53 4.03 8.83 3.18
CA PHE A 53 4.70 8.49 1.93
C PHE A 53 4.15 9.36 0.80
N LEU A 54 4.93 9.53 -0.26
CA LEU A 54 4.56 10.29 -1.46
C LEU A 54 3.45 9.58 -2.27
N PRO A 55 2.77 10.28 -3.19
CA PRO A 55 1.73 9.68 -4.03
C PRO A 55 2.17 8.40 -4.75
N THR A 56 1.28 7.41 -4.84
CA THR A 56 1.62 6.08 -5.36
C THR A 56 1.36 5.90 -6.85
N TYR A 57 0.84 6.94 -7.50
CA TYR A 57 0.45 6.98 -8.90
C TYR A 57 0.62 8.39 -9.44
N LYS A 58 0.88 8.65 -10.72
CA LYS A 58 1.26 7.70 -11.78
C LYS A 58 2.76 7.80 -12.01
N PHE A 59 3.47 6.68 -11.97
CA PHE A 59 4.89 6.62 -12.33
C PHE A 59 5.09 6.18 -13.78
N ASP A 60 6.23 6.57 -14.34
CA ASP A 60 6.80 5.87 -15.49
C ASP A 60 7.30 4.48 -15.05
N ILE A 61 7.20 3.49 -15.94
CA ILE A 61 7.54 2.11 -15.61
C ILE A 61 9.06 2.00 -15.40
N GLY A 62 9.47 1.39 -14.29
CA GLY A 62 10.87 1.10 -13.97
C GLY A 62 11.63 2.21 -13.23
N CYS A 63 11.07 3.40 -13.08
CA CYS A 63 11.72 4.53 -12.40
C CYS A 63 10.77 5.29 -11.46
N ASP A 64 11.31 6.20 -10.65
CA ASP A 64 10.55 6.99 -9.66
C ASP A 64 10.14 8.37 -10.19
N ILE A 65 10.03 8.50 -11.51
CA ILE A 65 9.58 9.73 -12.17
C ILE A 65 8.06 9.65 -12.34
N TYR A 66 7.35 10.69 -11.91
CA TYR A 66 5.92 10.80 -12.15
C TYR A 66 5.63 11.15 -13.61
N ASP A 67 4.68 10.43 -14.21
CA ASP A 67 4.22 10.45 -15.60
C ASP A 67 4.84 11.57 -16.46
N SER A 68 5.89 11.22 -17.20
CA SER A 68 6.57 12.14 -18.13
C SER A 68 5.92 12.17 -19.52
N THR A 69 4.84 11.41 -19.73
CA THR A 69 4.11 11.43 -21.00
C THR A 69 3.40 12.76 -21.21
N SER A 70 2.92 13.00 -22.43
CA SER A 70 2.13 14.19 -22.76
C SER A 70 0.82 14.32 -21.98
N LYS A 71 0.36 13.25 -21.31
CA LYS A 71 -0.85 13.26 -20.48
C LYS A 71 -0.64 13.94 -19.13
N GLN A 72 0.60 14.02 -18.65
CA GLN A 72 0.99 14.72 -17.43
C GLN A 72 0.02 14.46 -16.25
N ARG A 73 -0.29 13.18 -15.97
CA ARG A 73 -1.22 12.83 -14.88
C ARG A 73 -0.69 13.40 -13.57
N THR A 74 -1.58 14.04 -12.81
CA THR A 74 -1.28 14.56 -11.47
C THR A 74 -0.91 13.39 -10.54
N PRO A 75 0.22 13.45 -9.82
CA PRO A 75 0.52 12.52 -8.75
C PRO A 75 -0.65 12.40 -7.77
N SER A 76 -1.02 11.19 -7.36
CA SER A 76 -2.20 10.93 -6.54
C SER A 76 -2.09 9.66 -5.69
N TYR A 77 -2.81 9.66 -4.57
CA TYR A 77 -2.94 8.52 -3.65
C TYR A 77 -4.10 7.61 -4.07
N THR A 78 -3.95 6.91 -5.20
CA THR A 78 -5.02 6.09 -5.77
C THR A 78 -5.24 4.76 -5.03
N ASP A 79 -4.21 4.30 -4.33
CA ASP A 79 -4.11 3.01 -3.65
C ASP A 79 -4.10 3.24 -2.15
N ARG A 80 -5.07 2.66 -1.43
CA ARG A 80 -5.37 3.03 -0.04
C ARG A 80 -5.87 1.82 0.73
N ILE A 81 -5.66 1.82 2.05
CA ILE A 81 -6.14 0.78 2.95
C ILE A 81 -6.99 1.45 4.05
N LEU A 82 -8.30 1.24 3.97
CA LEU A 82 -9.25 1.68 4.99
C LEU A 82 -9.61 0.50 5.90
N PHE A 83 -9.89 0.79 7.16
CA PHE A 83 -10.31 -0.21 8.14
C PHE A 83 -11.45 0.29 9.01
N LYS A 84 -12.33 -0.63 9.41
CA LYS A 84 -13.46 -0.37 10.31
C LYS A 84 -13.50 -1.47 11.36
N SER A 85 -13.78 -1.09 12.59
CA SER A 85 -13.95 -2.02 13.71
C SER A 85 -15.22 -1.69 14.48
N ARG A 86 -15.78 -2.70 15.17
CA ARG A 86 -16.94 -2.49 16.05
C ARG A 86 -16.55 -1.65 17.27
N TYR A 87 -15.38 -1.92 17.85
CA TYR A 87 -14.82 -1.15 18.95
C TYR A 87 -13.57 -0.41 18.48
N ALA A 88 -13.42 0.86 18.88
CA ALA A 88 -12.34 1.73 18.40
C ALA A 88 -10.93 1.14 18.63
N GLU A 89 -10.77 0.42 19.73
CA GLU A 89 -9.51 -0.17 20.21
C GLU A 89 -9.21 -1.57 19.67
N ASP A 90 -10.05 -2.13 18.77
CA ASP A 90 -9.84 -3.47 18.24
C ASP A 90 -8.72 -3.53 17.21
N ILE A 91 -8.47 -2.44 16.49
CA ILE A 91 -7.47 -2.37 15.42
C ILE A 91 -6.47 -1.28 15.75
N LYS A 92 -5.21 -1.68 15.94
CA LYS A 92 -4.06 -0.78 16.04
C LYS A 92 -3.24 -0.88 14.76
N VAL A 93 -2.96 0.26 14.14
CA VAL A 93 -2.07 0.34 12.98
C VAL A 93 -0.63 0.27 13.46
N VAL A 94 0.14 -0.66 12.91
CA VAL A 94 1.57 -0.85 13.20
C VAL A 94 2.42 -0.20 12.11
N LYS A 95 2.00 -0.29 10.84
CA LYS A 95 2.70 0.32 9.71
C LYS A 95 1.73 0.65 8.59
N TYR A 96 1.89 1.80 7.97
CA TYR A 96 1.22 2.17 6.73
C TYR A 96 2.23 2.86 5.81
N THR A 97 2.55 2.23 4.67
CA THR A 97 3.63 2.71 3.80
C THR A 97 3.44 2.29 2.34
N SER A 98 4.25 2.85 1.45
CA SER A 98 4.40 2.38 0.07
C SER A 98 5.68 1.54 -0.10
N CYS A 99 5.71 0.71 -1.14
CA CYS A 99 6.83 -0.15 -1.51
C CYS A 99 7.56 0.43 -2.73
N SER A 100 8.49 1.38 -2.52
CA SER A 100 9.17 2.10 -3.60
C SER A 100 10.16 1.25 -4.42
N ASN A 101 10.62 0.12 -3.88
CA ASN A 101 11.52 -0.80 -4.57
C ASN A 101 10.84 -1.65 -5.67
N ILE A 102 9.50 -1.72 -5.70
CA ILE A 102 8.75 -2.42 -6.75
C ILE A 102 8.29 -1.40 -7.79
N LYS A 103 8.87 -1.46 -8.99
CA LYS A 103 8.68 -0.46 -10.06
C LYS A 103 8.19 -1.06 -11.39
N THR A 104 7.73 -2.31 -11.38
CA THR A 104 7.23 -3.00 -12.57
C THR A 104 5.88 -2.48 -13.06
N SER A 105 5.21 -1.65 -12.26
CA SER A 105 3.95 -0.96 -12.57
C SER A 105 4.13 0.54 -12.38
N ASP A 106 3.23 1.30 -13.00
CA ASP A 106 3.00 2.72 -12.76
C ASP A 106 2.38 3.05 -11.39
N HIS A 107 1.98 2.02 -10.63
CA HIS A 107 1.56 2.11 -9.24
C HIS A 107 2.64 1.57 -8.30
N ARG A 108 2.76 2.17 -7.11
CA ARG A 108 3.54 1.61 -5.99
C ARG A 108 2.64 0.82 -5.05
N PRO A 109 2.99 -0.45 -4.71
CA PRO A 109 2.22 -1.22 -3.75
C PRO A 109 2.10 -0.49 -2.41
N VAL A 110 0.90 -0.49 -1.82
CA VAL A 110 0.63 0.06 -0.49
C VAL A 110 0.49 -1.08 0.51
N ILE A 111 1.13 -0.92 1.67
CA ILE A 111 1.25 -1.95 2.70
C ILE A 111 0.69 -1.40 4.00
N GLY A 112 -0.24 -2.15 4.59
CA GLY A 112 -0.78 -1.92 5.93
C GLY A 112 -0.49 -3.11 6.84
N VAL A 113 0.06 -2.85 8.02
CA VAL A 113 0.29 -3.85 9.07
C VAL A 113 -0.55 -3.45 10.28
N PHE A 114 -1.34 -4.39 10.77
CA PHE A 114 -2.31 -4.15 11.84
C PHE A 114 -2.14 -5.18 12.95
N GLN A 115 -2.26 -4.73 14.19
CA GLN A 115 -2.49 -5.57 15.35
C GLN A 115 -3.99 -5.55 15.65
N VAL A 116 -4.63 -6.72 15.63
CA VAL A 116 -6.07 -6.85 15.79
C VAL A 116 -6.38 -7.66 17.06
N LYS A 117 -7.28 -7.15 17.91
CA LYS A 117 -7.76 -7.88 19.10
C LYS A 117 -8.70 -9.00 18.68
N ILE A 118 -8.45 -10.19 19.21
CA ILE A 118 -9.28 -11.38 19.00
C ILE A 118 -9.86 -11.80 20.35
N LYS A 119 -11.11 -12.26 20.36
CA LYS A 119 -11.78 -12.82 21.53
C LYS A 119 -11.98 -14.33 21.34
N PRO A 120 -12.02 -15.12 22.43
CA PRO A 120 -12.35 -16.53 22.34
C PRO A 120 -13.67 -16.77 21.60
N GLY A 121 -13.67 -17.76 20.70
CA GLY A 121 -14.85 -18.21 19.95
C GLY A 121 -15.40 -19.52 20.49
N ARG A 122 -16.30 -20.13 19.73
CA ARG A 122 -16.87 -21.47 19.96
C ARG A 122 -16.84 -22.24 18.64
N ASP A 123 -16.92 -23.57 18.74
CA ASP A 123 -16.85 -24.47 17.59
C ASP A 123 -18.23 -24.80 16.99
N ASP A 124 -19.27 -24.06 17.39
CA ASP A 124 -20.63 -24.17 16.85
C ASP A 124 -20.82 -23.45 15.50
N ILE A 125 -19.73 -23.27 14.75
CA ILE A 125 -19.67 -22.61 13.44
C ILE A 125 -18.91 -23.49 12.44
N PRO A 126 -19.13 -23.34 11.12
CA PRO A 126 -18.32 -24.03 10.11
C PRO A 126 -16.83 -23.73 10.27
N LEU A 127 -16.05 -24.78 10.55
CA LEU A 127 -14.62 -24.67 10.76
C LEU A 127 -13.84 -24.77 9.44
N CYS A 128 -12.75 -24.01 9.33
CA CYS A 128 -11.77 -24.22 8.27
C CYS A 128 -11.14 -25.63 8.36
N ALA A 129 -10.97 -26.16 9.59
CA ALA A 129 -10.53 -27.52 9.88
C ALA A 129 -9.29 -27.98 9.08
N GLY A 130 -8.30 -27.09 8.93
CA GLY A 130 -7.06 -27.38 8.21
C GLY A 130 -7.17 -27.35 6.68
N LYS A 131 -8.27 -26.82 6.12
CA LYS A 131 -8.39 -26.60 4.67
C LYS A 131 -7.50 -25.44 4.21
N PHE A 132 -6.57 -25.71 3.31
CA PHE A 132 -5.75 -24.69 2.64
C PHE A 132 -5.39 -25.14 1.22
N ASP A 133 -4.82 -24.25 0.41
CA ASP A 133 -4.30 -24.61 -0.91
C ASP A 133 -2.99 -25.39 -0.78
N ARG A 134 -3.13 -26.72 -0.74
CA ARG A 134 -2.00 -27.65 -0.66
C ARG A 134 -1.11 -27.60 -1.91
N GLY A 135 -1.69 -27.35 -3.10
CA GLY A 135 -0.94 -27.29 -4.35
C GLY A 135 0.03 -26.12 -4.35
N LEU A 136 -0.47 -24.93 -3.98
CA LEU A 136 0.35 -23.73 -3.83
C LEU A 136 1.40 -23.89 -2.73
N TYR A 137 1.05 -24.50 -1.61
CA TYR A 137 1.99 -24.76 -0.52
C TYR A 137 3.18 -25.62 -0.97
N LEU A 138 2.91 -26.73 -1.66
CA LEU A 138 3.95 -27.61 -2.19
C LEU A 138 4.80 -26.93 -3.27
N GLU A 139 4.18 -26.17 -4.17
CA GLU A 139 4.89 -25.40 -5.18
C GLU A 139 5.83 -24.36 -4.53
N GLY A 140 5.39 -23.71 -3.45
CA GLY A 140 6.21 -22.82 -2.65
C GLY A 140 7.44 -23.51 -2.04
N ILE A 141 7.29 -24.73 -1.52
CA ILE A 141 8.42 -25.54 -1.02
C ILE A 141 9.39 -25.86 -2.17
N ARG A 142 8.88 -26.37 -3.28
CA ARG A 142 9.67 -26.75 -4.45
C ARG A 142 10.53 -25.58 -4.97
N ARG A 143 9.94 -24.38 -5.07
CA ARG A 143 10.66 -23.17 -5.51
C ARG A 143 11.76 -22.75 -4.55
N ARG A 144 11.53 -22.85 -3.23
CA ARG A 144 12.53 -22.53 -2.20
C ARG A 144 13.75 -23.47 -2.28
N ILE A 145 13.52 -24.78 -2.34
CA ILE A 145 14.60 -25.78 -2.50
C ILE A 145 15.40 -25.52 -3.78
N THR A 146 14.69 -25.31 -4.90
CA THR A 146 15.34 -25.06 -6.19
C THR A 146 16.22 -23.80 -6.16
N ARG A 147 15.76 -22.73 -5.49
CA ARG A 147 16.53 -21.50 -5.32
C ARG A 147 17.79 -21.74 -4.47
N GLU A 148 17.68 -22.45 -3.36
CA GLU A 148 18.82 -22.76 -2.49
C GLU A 148 19.88 -23.61 -3.20
N LEU A 149 19.48 -24.63 -3.95
CA LEU A 149 20.39 -25.45 -4.75
C LEU A 149 21.12 -24.60 -5.80
N LYS A 150 20.40 -23.71 -6.50
CA LYS A 150 21.03 -22.79 -7.46
C LYS A 150 22.06 -21.87 -6.81
N MET A 151 21.77 -21.29 -5.64
CA MET A 151 22.72 -20.40 -4.96
C MET A 151 24.00 -21.13 -4.52
N ARG A 152 23.91 -22.41 -4.14
CA ARG A 152 25.09 -23.22 -3.77
C ARG A 152 25.99 -23.57 -4.95
N THR A 153 25.48 -23.52 -6.17
CA THR A 153 26.22 -23.86 -7.40
C THR A 153 26.86 -22.66 -8.10
N VAL A 154 26.62 -21.43 -7.65
CA VAL A 154 27.27 -20.23 -8.21
C VAL A 154 28.68 -20.12 -7.62
N PRO A 155 29.77 -20.16 -8.42
CA PRO A 155 31.12 -19.96 -7.93
C PRO A 155 31.27 -18.54 -7.37
N GLU A 156 31.99 -18.38 -6.26
CA GLU A 156 32.43 -17.04 -5.80
C GLU A 156 33.29 -16.40 -6.90
N THR A 157 32.73 -15.47 -7.67
CA THR A 157 33.55 -14.52 -8.43
C THR A 157 34.19 -13.57 -7.43
N ARG A 158 35.39 -13.93 -6.96
CA ARG A 158 36.31 -13.03 -6.27
C ARG A 158 36.89 -12.05 -7.28
N THR A 159 36.58 -10.77 -7.12
CA THR A 159 37.37 -9.63 -7.62
C THR A 159 37.82 -8.82 -6.43
#